data_AF-R9MMG6-F1
#
_entry.id   AF-R9MMG6-F1
#
_cell.length_a   1.000
_cell.length_b   1.000
_cell.length_c   1.000
_cell.angle_alpha   90.00
_cell.angle_beta   90.00
_cell.angle_gamma   90.00
#
_symmetry.space_group_name_H-M   'P 1'
#
loop_
_entity.id
_entity.type
_entity.pdbx_description
1 polymer ?
#
loop_
_entity_poly.entity_id
_entity_poly.type
_entity_poly.pdbx_seq_one_letter_code
_entity_poly.pdbx_strand_id
1 'polypeptide(L)'
;MNDSEKRRRELLEQTRQRYSDYWTPPAIHPRYSGSYNRLYGGEGEENVSTFGARVFVCLLLFAAFVTMDMKKQEVFHVGSDRIVKEITTDLDVAEVWKNL
;
A
#
# COMPACT_ATOMS: atom_id res chain seq x y z
N MET A 1 -11.07 32.37 17.55
CA MET A 1 -10.58 31.60 18.71
C MET A 1 -10.46 32.58 19.85
N ASN A 2 -11.13 32.31 20.97
CA ASN A 2 -11.15 33.22 22.12
C ASN A 2 -9.82 33.12 22.91
N ASP A 3 -9.43 34.15 23.66
CA ASP A 3 -8.17 34.16 24.42
C ASP A 3 -8.10 33.05 25.47
N SER A 4 -9.25 32.71 26.06
CA SER A 4 -9.40 31.59 26.99
C SER A 4 -9.15 30.23 26.32
N GLU A 5 -9.62 30.06 25.08
CA GLU A 5 -9.43 28.83 24.30
C GLU A 5 -7.97 28.66 23.90
N LYS A 6 -7.30 29.75 23.51
CA LYS A 6 -5.88 29.74 23.19
C LYS A 6 -5.02 29.34 24.39
N ARG A 7 -5.28 29.95 25.56
CA ARG A 7 -4.58 29.60 26.80
C ARG A 7 -4.80 28.14 27.20
N ARG A 8 -6.04 27.63 27.05
CA ARG A 8 -6.36 26.22 27.32
C ARG A 8 -5.57 25.29 26.40
N ARG A 9 -5.46 25.63 25.11
CA ARG A 9 -4.69 24.84 24.13
C ARG A 9 -3.20 24.79 24.49
N GLU A 10 -2.60 25.93 24.81
CA GLU A 10 -1.20 26.04 25.20
C GLU A 10 -0.87 25.21 26.46
N LEU A 11 -1.74 25.24 27.48
CA LEU A 11 -1.59 24.42 28.69
C LEU A 11 -1.65 22.91 28.41
N LEU A 12 -2.52 22.49 27.49
CA LEU A 12 -2.61 21.09 27.07
C LEU A 12 -1.36 20.65 26.30
N GLU A 13 -0.83 21.50 25.42
CA GLU A 13 0.42 21.24 24.69
C GLU A 13 1.62 21.13 25.63
N GLN A 14 1.74 22.02 26.62
CA GLN A 14 2.78 21.95 27.66
C GLN A 14 2.68 20.66 28.50
N THR A 15 1.46 20.24 28.84
CA THR A 15 1.23 19.00 29.58
C THR A 15 1.66 17.78 28.75
N ARG A 16 1.31 17.73 27.47
CA ARG A 16 1.73 16.66 26.54
C ARG A 16 3.24 16.58 26.39
N GLN A 17 3.92 17.72 26.28
CA GLN A 17 5.38 17.78 26.24
C GLN A 17 6.01 17.21 27.52
N ARG A 18 5.44 17.53 28.69
CA ARG A 18 5.94 17.03 29.99
C ARG A 18 5.85 15.52 30.11
N TYR A 19 4.76 14.91 29.62
CA TYR A 19 4.53 13.47 29.75
C TYR A 19 5.00 12.64 28.55
N SER A 20 5.66 13.25 27.56
CA SER A 20 6.11 12.58 26.32
C SER A 20 4.96 11.95 25.50
N ASP A 21 3.71 12.28 25.79
CA ASP A 21 2.51 11.86 25.05
C ASP A 21 2.29 12.70 23.78
N TYR A 22 3.35 13.37 23.30
CA TYR A 22 3.29 14.26 22.15
C TYR A 22 2.85 13.52 20.87
N TRP A 23 3.30 12.28 20.72
CA TRP A 23 3.06 11.45 19.52
C TRP A 23 1.84 10.54 19.63
N THR A 24 1.23 10.42 20.80
CA THR A 24 0.09 9.52 21.00
C THR A 24 -1.19 10.32 21.19
N PRO A 25 -2.12 10.30 20.20
CA PRO A 25 -3.43 10.89 20.41
C PRO A 25 -4.12 10.17 21.57
N PRO A 26 -4.92 10.89 22.39
CA PRO A 26 -5.60 10.26 23.53
C PRO A 26 -6.56 9.20 23.01
N ALA A 27 -6.94 8.27 23.89
CA ALA A 27 -7.93 7.25 23.56
C ALA A 27 -9.28 7.91 23.26
N ILE A 28 -9.61 8.03 21.98
CA ILE A 28 -10.86 8.63 21.47
C ILE A 28 -11.65 7.53 20.75
N HIS A 29 -12.96 7.52 20.98
CA HIS A 29 -13.84 6.61 20.26
C HIS A 29 -13.78 6.88 18.74
N PRO A 30 -13.71 5.86 17.86
CA PRO A 30 -13.53 6.03 16.41
C PRO A 30 -14.50 7.01 15.75
N ARG A 31 -15.76 7.05 16.21
CA ARG A 31 -16.79 8.00 15.75
C ARG A 31 -16.36 9.48 15.87
N TYR A 32 -15.59 9.83 16.89
CA TYR A 32 -15.17 11.22 17.17
C TYR A 32 -13.73 11.50 16.77
N SER A 33 -13.02 10.51 16.24
CA SER A 33 -11.63 10.65 15.78
C SER A 33 -11.48 11.80 14.78
N GLY A 34 -12.38 11.91 13.79
CA GLY A 34 -12.32 12.99 12.80
C GLY A 34 -12.55 14.39 13.38
N SER A 35 -13.44 14.52 14.38
CA SER A 35 -13.67 15.82 15.04
C SER A 35 -12.48 16.24 15.90
N TYR A 36 -11.88 15.28 16.60
CA TYR A 36 -10.65 15.52 17.37
C TYR A 36 -9.50 15.92 16.44
N ASN A 37 -9.27 15.18 15.35
CA ASN A 37 -8.17 15.48 14.44
C ASN A 37 -8.38 16.81 13.71
N ARG A 38 -9.63 17.22 13.48
CA ARG A 38 -9.92 18.56 12.96
C ARG A 38 -9.58 19.69 13.93
N LEU A 39 -9.72 19.46 15.24
CA LEU A 39 -9.50 20.47 16.28
C LEU A 39 -8.04 20.52 16.76
N TYR A 40 -7.36 19.37 16.75
CA TYR A 40 -6.06 19.17 17.39
C TYR A 40 -5.04 18.42 16.54
N GLY A 41 -5.43 17.90 15.37
CA GLY A 41 -4.48 17.35 14.42
C GLY A 41 -3.55 18.45 13.93
N GLY A 42 -2.25 18.16 13.92
CA GLY A 42 -1.27 19.11 13.38
C GLY A 42 -1.58 19.41 11.91
N GLU A 43 -1.25 20.61 11.45
CA GLU A 43 -1.43 21.05 10.05
C GLU A 43 -0.69 20.13 9.03
N GLY A 44 0.11 19.17 9.50
CA GLY A 44 0.79 18.16 8.69
C GLY A 44 0.13 16.76 8.66
N GLU A 45 -0.97 16.52 9.39
CA GLU A 45 -1.76 15.28 9.26
C GLU A 45 -2.88 15.41 8.22
N GLU A 46 -2.59 16.09 7.10
CA GLU A 46 -3.42 15.90 5.92
C GLU A 46 -3.29 14.43 5.53
N ASN A 47 -4.42 13.70 5.64
CA ASN A 47 -4.52 12.34 5.11
C ASN A 47 -4.22 12.42 3.62
N VAL A 48 -2.96 12.20 3.23
CA VAL A 48 -2.53 12.26 1.84
C VAL A 48 -3.32 11.19 1.09
N SER A 49 -4.34 11.64 0.37
CA SER A 49 -5.27 10.74 -0.30
C SER A 49 -4.53 10.04 -1.43
N THR A 50 -4.19 8.76 -1.21
CA THR A 50 -3.55 7.92 -2.23
C THR A 50 -4.51 7.52 -3.35
N PHE A 51 -5.76 8.00 -3.32
CA PHE A 51 -6.78 7.68 -4.32
C PHE A 51 -6.34 8.02 -5.75
N GLY A 52 -5.81 9.24 -5.96
CA GLY A 52 -5.35 9.66 -7.29
C GLY A 52 -4.20 8.80 -7.81
N ALA A 53 -3.23 8.48 -6.96
CA ALA A 53 -2.11 7.60 -7.31
C ALA A 53 -2.59 6.18 -7.66
N ARG A 54 -3.54 5.63 -6.90
CA ARG A 54 -4.14 4.31 -7.18
C ARG A 54 -4.87 4.30 -8.52
N VAL A 55 -5.71 5.30 -8.80
CA VAL A 55 -6.42 5.44 -10.08
C VAL A 55 -5.43 5.55 -11.24
N PHE A 56 -4.38 6.35 -11.09
CA PHE A 56 -3.35 6.51 -12.11
C PHE A 56 -2.63 5.19 -12.41
N VAL A 57 -2.20 4.45 -11.38
CA VAL A 57 -1.58 3.13 -11.54
C VAL A 57 -2.53 2.15 -12.22
N CYS A 58 -3.82 2.12 -11.83
CA CYS A 58 -4.82 1.27 -12.48
C CYS A 58 -4.98 1.58 -13.97
N LEU A 59 -5.00 2.87 -14.36
CA LEU A 59 -5.09 3.26 -15.76
C LEU A 59 -3.84 2.86 -16.56
N LEU A 60 -2.65 2.99 -15.97
CA LEU A 60 -1.41 2.54 -16.61
C LEU A 60 -1.40 1.01 -16.82
N LEU A 61 -1.76 0.24 -15.81
CA LEU A 61 -1.84 -1.22 -15.91
C LEU A 61 -2.89 -1.65 -16.94
N PHE A 62 -4.04 -0.97 -16.97
CA PHE A 62 -5.09 -1.22 -17.95
C PHE A 62 -4.62 -0.92 -19.38
N ALA A 63 -3.98 0.23 -19.60
CA ALA A 63 -3.40 0.58 -20.90
C ALA A 63 -2.33 -0.43 -21.33
N ALA A 64 -1.44 -0.84 -20.43
CA ALA A 64 -0.43 -1.87 -20.70
C ALA A 64 -1.09 -3.18 -21.15
N PHE A 65 -2.10 -3.66 -20.41
CA PHE A 65 -2.85 -4.86 -20.74
C PHE A 65 -3.52 -4.78 -22.12
N VAL A 66 -4.21 -3.68 -22.41
CA VAL A 66 -4.85 -3.45 -23.71
C VAL A 66 -3.82 -3.45 -24.84
N THR A 67 -2.65 -2.82 -24.63
CA THR A 67 -1.60 -2.84 -25.65
C THR A 67 -0.98 -4.21 -25.86
N MET A 68 -0.89 -5.03 -24.80
CA MET A 68 -0.43 -6.42 -24.87
C MET A 68 -1.40 -7.28 -25.67
N ASP A 69 -2.70 -7.11 -25.40
CA ASP A 69 -3.78 -7.83 -26.08
C ASP A 69 -3.86 -7.44 -27.57
N MET A 70 -3.82 -6.14 -27.88
CA MET A 70 -3.80 -5.64 -29.26
C MET A 70 -2.59 -6.10 -30.06
N LYS A 71 -1.41 -6.19 -29.42
CA LYS A 71 -0.17 -6.61 -30.10
C LYS A 71 -0.06 -8.13 -30.22
N LYS A 72 -1.01 -8.91 -29.68
CA LYS A 72 -0.93 -10.38 -29.56
C LYS A 72 0.48 -10.83 -29.17
N GLN A 73 1.14 -10.08 -28.29
CA GLN A 73 2.46 -10.49 -27.85
C GLN A 73 2.28 -11.68 -26.93
N GLU A 74 2.62 -12.86 -27.44
CA GLU A 74 2.79 -14.07 -26.65
C GLU A 74 3.95 -13.83 -25.67
N VAL A 75 3.65 -13.23 -24.51
CA VAL A 75 4.66 -12.81 -23.52
C VAL A 75 5.44 -14.00 -22.94
N PHE A 76 4.99 -15.22 -23.18
CA PHE A 76 5.80 -16.39 -22.96
C PHE A 76 5.70 -17.29 -24.18
N HIS A 77 6.79 -17.38 -24.95
CA HIS A 77 7.07 -18.44 -25.92
C HIS A 77 7.30 -19.79 -25.17
N VAL A 78 6.39 -20.10 -24.26
CA VAL A 78 6.22 -21.40 -23.66
C VAL A 78 4.95 -21.93 -24.31
N GLY A 79 5.07 -22.28 -25.60
CA GLY A 79 4.00 -22.97 -26.28
C GLY A 79 3.62 -24.20 -25.46
N SER A 80 2.33 -24.44 -25.27
CA SER A 80 1.83 -25.62 -24.55
C SER A 80 2.50 -26.90 -25.03
N ASP A 81 2.83 -26.96 -26.33
CA ASP A 81 3.56 -28.05 -26.97
C ASP A 81 4.93 -28.32 -26.36
N ARG A 82 5.66 -27.26 -25.94
CA ARG A 82 6.95 -27.38 -25.26
C ARG A 82 6.79 -27.89 -23.84
N ILE A 83 5.76 -27.45 -23.12
CA ILE A 83 5.44 -27.97 -21.76
C ILE A 83 5.06 -29.44 -21.84
N VAL A 84 4.18 -29.80 -22.78
CA VAL A 84 3.78 -31.19 -22.99
C VAL A 84 5.00 -32.01 -23.40
N LYS A 85 5.83 -31.53 -24.32
CA LYS A 85 7.05 -32.22 -24.74
C LYS A 85 7.99 -32.48 -23.55
N GLU A 86 8.20 -31.48 -22.71
CA GLU A 86 9.10 -31.55 -21.54
C GLU A 86 8.54 -32.45 -20.43
N ILE A 87 7.20 -32.53 -20.27
CA ILE A 87 6.53 -33.50 -19.39
C ILE A 87 6.55 -34.92 -19.97
N THR A 88 6.43 -35.07 -21.30
CA THR A 88 6.41 -36.38 -21.97
C THR A 88 7.79 -36.98 -22.19
N THR A 89 8.85 -36.17 -22.18
CA THR A 89 10.20 -36.71 -21.98
C THR A 89 10.26 -37.23 -20.55
N ASP A 90 9.98 -38.52 -20.40
CA ASP A 90 10.39 -39.30 -19.24
C ASP A 90 11.90 -39.08 -19.08
N LEU A 91 12.27 -38.17 -18.19
CA LEU A 91 13.62 -38.10 -17.66
C LEU A 91 13.85 -39.45 -17.00
N ASP A 92 14.64 -40.31 -17.62
CA ASP A 92 15.02 -41.60 -17.05
C ASP A 92 15.83 -41.32 -15.78
N VAL A 93 15.12 -41.31 -14.64
CA VAL A 93 15.67 -41.00 -13.33
C VAL A 93 16.83 -41.94 -13.01
N ALA A 94 16.83 -43.16 -13.57
CA ALA A 94 17.91 -44.12 -13.41
C ALA A 94 19.24 -43.68 -14.07
N GLU A 95 19.19 -42.90 -15.14
CA GLU A 95 20.39 -42.41 -15.84
C GLU A 95 21.01 -41.21 -15.11
N VAL A 96 20.19 -40.34 -14.52
CA VAL A 96 20.65 -39.21 -13.70
C VAL A 96 21.35 -39.69 -12.43
N TRP A 97 20.83 -40.74 -11.79
CA TRP A 97 21.43 -41.33 -10.59
C TRP A 97 22.74 -42.09 -10.85
N LYS A 98 23.03 -42.48 -12.10
CA LYS A 98 24.33 -43.06 -12.48
C LYS A 98 25.42 -42.02 -12.71
N ASN A 99 25.04 -40.76 -12.94
CA ASN A 99 25.96 -39.67 -13.25
C ASN A 99 26.23 -38.75 -12.03
N LEU A 100 25.77 -39.13 -10.83
CA LEU A 100 26.09 -38.51 -9.55
C LEU A 100 27.03 -39.41 -8.75
#